data_AF-J0QPB3-F1
#
_entry.id   AF-J0QPB3-F1
#
_cell.length_a   1.000
_cell.length_b   1.000
_cell.length_c   1.000
_cell.angle_alpha   90.00
_cell.angle_beta   90.00
_cell.angle_gamma   90.00
#
_symmetry.space_group_name_H-M   'P 1'
#
loop_
_entity.id
_entity.type
_entity.pdbx_description
1 polymer ?
#
loop_
_entity_poly.entity_id
_entity_poly.type
_entity_poly.pdbx_seq_one_letter_code
_entity_poly.pdbx_strand_id
1 'polypeptide(L)'
;MNFTMFTQLYNHIDNATKTYVTDISSKTIIAITPIVSIGLTIAFIVYAWLIMRGAVDMPLSGFISRCLRISIITSIALTAGLYQPEI
;
A
#
# COMPACT_ATOMS: atom_id res chain seq x y z
N MET A 1 -12.15 -31.14 35.02
CA MET A 1 -12.91 -29.97 34.49
C MET A 1 -11.95 -29.13 33.68
N ASN A 2 -12.10 -29.09 32.35
CA ASN A 2 -11.23 -28.29 31.49
C ASN A 2 -11.62 -26.81 31.66
N PHE A 3 -10.76 -25.99 32.26
CA PHE A 3 -11.04 -24.59 32.56
C PHE A 3 -10.89 -23.75 31.27
N THR A 4 -11.84 -23.89 30.35
CA THR A 4 -11.79 -23.27 29.00
C THR A 4 -12.16 -21.79 28.98
N MET A 5 -12.72 -21.25 30.07
CA MET A 5 -13.12 -19.83 30.17
C MET A 5 -11.94 -18.87 29.90
N PHE A 6 -10.75 -19.17 30.43
CA PHE A 6 -9.57 -18.33 30.19
C PHE A 6 -9.11 -18.39 28.74
N THR A 7 -9.15 -19.56 28.10
CA THR A 7 -8.81 -19.73 26.68
C THR A 7 -9.82 -19.01 25.77
N GLN A 8 -11.12 -19.11 26.09
CA GLN A 8 -12.17 -18.42 25.33
C GLN A 8 -12.06 -16.89 25.46
N LEU A 9 -11.82 -16.39 26.68
CA LEU A 9 -11.61 -14.96 26.90
C LEU A 9 -10.35 -14.45 26.18
N TYR A 10 -9.25 -15.21 26.27
CA TYR A 10 -8.01 -14.90 25.55
C TYR A 10 -8.24 -14.79 24.04
N ASN A 11 -8.88 -15.80 23.42
CA ASN A 11 -9.17 -15.79 21.99
C ASN A 11 -10.08 -14.63 21.58
N HIS A 12 -11.00 -14.23 22.45
CA HIS A 12 -11.90 -13.12 22.15
C HIS A 12 -11.17 -11.76 22.18
N ILE A 13 -10.29 -11.56 23.17
CA ILE A 13 -9.44 -10.36 23.26
C ILE A 13 -8.42 -10.32 22.12
N ASP A 14 -7.82 -11.46 21.78
CA ASP A 14 -6.88 -11.58 20.66
C ASP A 14 -7.55 -11.21 19.32
N ASN A 15 -8.71 -11.81 19.03
CA ASN A 15 -9.49 -11.46 17.84
C ASN A 15 -9.94 -10.01 17.80
N ALA A 16 -10.39 -9.44 18.93
CA ALA A 16 -10.78 -8.04 19.00
C ALA A 16 -9.60 -7.11 18.70
N THR A 17 -8.41 -7.44 19.23
CA THR A 17 -7.18 -6.67 19.01
C THR A 17 -6.74 -6.75 17.55
N LYS A 18 -6.72 -7.95 16.97
CA LYS A 18 -6.39 -8.16 15.54
C LYS A 18 -7.35 -7.41 14.62
N THR A 19 -8.64 -7.47 14.92
CA THR A 19 -9.68 -6.76 14.16
C THR A 19 -9.48 -5.25 14.25
N TYR A 20 -9.22 -4.73 15.46
CA TYR A 20 -8.98 -3.29 15.66
C TYR A 20 -7.76 -2.78 14.89
N VAL A 21 -6.62 -3.48 15.00
CA VAL A 21 -5.39 -3.12 14.27
C VAL A 21 -5.60 -3.19 12.76
N THR A 22 -6.33 -4.21 12.29
CA THR A 22 -6.63 -4.39 10.86
C THR A 22 -7.55 -3.28 10.34
N ASP A 23 -8.58 -2.90 11.10
CA ASP A 23 -9.54 -1.85 10.72
C ASP A 23 -8.87 -0.47 10.64
N ILE A 24 -8.08 -0.09 11.65
CA ILE A 24 -7.37 1.20 11.66
C ILE A 24 -6.37 1.31 10.50
N SER A 25 -5.60 0.25 10.27
CA SER A 25 -4.63 0.21 9.17
C SER A 25 -5.32 0.28 7.81
N SER A 26 -6.43 -0.45 7.64
CA SER A 26 -7.21 -0.44 6.40
C SER A 26 -7.80 0.94 6.12
N LYS A 27 -8.40 1.59 7.13
CA LYS A 27 -8.94 2.96 7.03
C LYS A 27 -7.87 3.98 6.66
N THR A 28 -6.68 3.86 7.25
CA THR A 28 -5.54 4.74 6.95
C THR A 28 -5.10 4.59 5.49
N ILE A 29 -5.04 3.35 5.01
CA ILE A 29 -4.63 3.06 3.63
C ILE A 29 -5.68 3.55 2.63
N ILE A 30 -6.96 3.36 2.90
CA ILE A 30 -8.04 3.93 2.09
C ILE A 30 -7.92 5.45 2.01
N ALA A 31 -7.57 6.12 3.11
CA ALA A 31 -7.41 7.57 3.16
C ALA A 31 -6.19 8.07 2.36
N ILE A 32 -5.06 7.36 2.39
CA ILE A 32 -3.82 7.81 1.70
C ILE A 32 -3.77 7.41 0.21
N THR A 33 -4.45 6.33 -0.18
CA THR A 33 -4.50 5.81 -1.56
C THR A 33 -4.82 6.87 -2.62
N PRO A 34 -5.85 7.73 -2.48
CA PRO A 34 -6.15 8.74 -3.49
C PRO A 34 -5.04 9.79 -3.61
N ILE A 35 -4.41 10.18 -2.50
CA ILE A 35 -3.32 11.16 -2.48
C ILE A 35 -2.10 10.62 -3.23
N VAL A 36 -1.73 9.37 -2.95
CA VAL A 36 -0.62 8.69 -3.62
C VAL A 36 -0.89 8.51 -5.10
N SER A 37 -2.11 8.10 -5.47
CA SER A 37 -2.53 7.93 -6.87
C SER A 37 -2.38 9.24 -7.65
N ILE A 38 -2.92 10.35 -7.12
CA ILE A 38 -2.83 11.66 -7.77
C ILE A 38 -1.38 12.12 -7.88
N GLY A 39 -0.61 12.00 -6.79
CA GLY A 39 0.81 12.38 -6.77
C GLY A 39 1.63 11.60 -7.79
N LEU A 40 1.37 10.31 -7.92
CA LEU A 40 2.02 9.44 -8.89
C LEU A 40 1.67 9.82 -10.33
N THR A 41 0.39 10.09 -10.61
CA THR A 41 -0.05 10.56 -11.94
C THR A 41 0.64 11.86 -12.32
N ILE A 42 0.68 12.84 -11.42
CA ILE A 42 1.37 14.12 -11.66
C ILE A 42 2.86 13.89 -11.91
N ALA A 43 3.51 13.06 -11.10
CA ALA A 43 4.93 12.73 -11.27
C ALA A 43 5.21 12.12 -12.65
N PHE A 44 4.37 11.19 -13.12
CA PHE A 44 4.51 10.60 -14.45
C PHE A 44 4.31 11.61 -15.57
N ILE A 45 3.30 12.47 -15.48
CA ILE A 45 3.02 13.51 -16.48
C ILE A 45 4.19 14.50 -16.56
N VAL A 46 4.65 15.01 -15.42
CA VAL A 46 5.75 15.97 -15.36
C VAL A 46 7.03 15.36 -15.90
N TYR A 47 7.33 14.10 -15.55
CA TYR A 47 8.53 13.43 -16.03
C TYR A 47 8.47 13.13 -17.54
N ALA A 48 7.32 12.69 -18.05
CA ALA A 48 7.11 12.53 -19.49
C ALA A 48 7.28 13.86 -20.24
N TRP A 49 6.77 14.96 -19.68
CA TRP A 49 6.94 16.30 -20.22
C TRP A 49 8.41 16.72 -20.29
N LEU A 50 9.20 16.44 -19.25
CA LEU A 50 10.64 16.75 -19.23
C LEU A 50 11.42 15.97 -20.30
N ILE A 51 11.04 14.71 -20.57
CA ILE A 51 11.62 13.90 -21.65
C ILE A 51 11.26 14.51 -23.02
N MET A 52 9.99 14.84 -23.25
CA MET A 52 9.55 15.47 -24.51
C MET A 52 10.24 16.82 -24.76
N ARG A 53 10.56 17.57 -23.70
CA ARG A 53 11.30 18.84 -23.78
C ARG A 53 12.79 18.65 -24.04
N GLY A 54 13.31 17.42 -24.03
CA GLY A 54 14.75 17.15 -24.12
C GLY A 54 15.54 17.61 -22.90
N ALA A 55 14.88 17.91 -21.78
CA ALA A 55 15.57 18.24 -20.51
C ALA A 55 16.12 16.98 -19.82
N VAL A 56 15.63 15.80 -20.22
CA VAL A 56 16.07 14.49 -19.75
C VAL A 56 16.33 13.62 -20.97
N ASP A 57 17.59 13.25 -21.18
CA ASP A 57 17.99 12.30 -22.21
C ASP A 57 17.72 10.87 -21.74
N MET A 58 16.47 10.43 -21.89
CA MET A 58 16.05 9.06 -21.61
C MET A 58 15.18 8.54 -22.76
N PRO A 59 15.47 7.34 -23.32
CA PRO A 59 14.60 6.73 -24.31
C PRO A 59 13.23 6.39 -23.70
N LEU A 60 12.18 6.44 -24.51
CA LEU A 60 10.80 6.15 -24.07
C LEU A 60 10.70 4.78 -23.36
N SER A 61 11.37 3.75 -23.88
CA SER A 61 11.43 2.42 -23.25
C SER A 61 11.96 2.44 -21.81
N GLY A 62 12.96 3.29 -21.53
CA GLY A 62 13.50 3.49 -20.18
C GLY A 62 12.49 4.15 -19.24
N PHE A 63 11.70 5.09 -19.75
CA PHE A 63 10.61 5.69 -18.98
C PHE A 63 9.50 4.68 -18.63
N ILE A 64 9.06 3.86 -19.60
CA ILE A 64 8.07 2.80 -19.32
C ILE A 64 8.57 1.84 -18.24
N SER A 65 9.82 1.37 -18.34
CA SER A 65 10.41 0.47 -17.34
C SER A 65 10.42 1.09 -15.94
N ARG A 66 10.75 2.38 -15.86
CA ARG A 66 10.72 3.13 -14.60
C ARG A 66 9.30 3.24 -14.04
N CYS A 67 8.32 3.61 -14.86
CA CYS A 67 6.92 3.71 -14.45
C CYS A 67 6.38 2.36 -13.95
N LEU A 68 6.68 1.26 -14.65
CA LEU A 68 6.31 -0.09 -14.23
C LEU A 68 6.91 -0.47 -12.88
N ARG A 69 8.20 -0.18 -12.67
CA ARG A 69 8.84 -0.47 -11.39
C ARG A 69 8.19 0.31 -10.25
N ILE A 70 7.91 1.60 -10.46
CA ILE A 70 7.27 2.44 -9.45
C ILE A 70 5.83 1.97 -9.18
N SER A 71 5.06 1.61 -10.22
CA SER A 71 3.68 1.14 -10.03
C SER A 71 3.64 -0.17 -9.25
N ILE A 72 4.54 -1.12 -9.53
CA ILE A 72 4.62 -2.39 -8.79
C ILE A 72 4.91 -2.14 -7.29
N ILE A 73 5.93 -1.33 -6.99
CA ILE A 73 6.30 -1.01 -5.60
C ILE A 73 5.14 -0.32 -4.89
N THR A 74 4.49 0.64 -5.55
CA THR A 74 3.39 1.42 -4.97
C THR A 74 2.15 0.54 -4.74
N SER A 75 1.83 -0.37 -5.66
CA SER A 75 0.73 -1.33 -5.50
C SER A 75 0.96 -2.27 -4.31
N ILE A 76 2.18 -2.77 -4.13
CA ILE A 76 2.53 -3.61 -2.97
C ILE A 76 2.41 -2.79 -1.67
N ALA A 77 2.91 -1.55 -1.66
CA ALA A 77 2.84 -0.69 -0.49
C ALA A 77 1.41 -0.29 -0.08
N LEU A 78 0.51 -0.09 -1.06
CA LEU A 78 -0.90 0.24 -0.80
C LEU A 78 -1.76 -1.00 -0.48
N THR A 79 -1.25 -2.21 -0.73
CA THR A 79 -1.95 -3.45 -0.38
C THR A 79 -1.63 -3.80 1.09
N ALA A 80 -2.34 -3.14 2.02
CA ALA A 80 -2.30 -3.35 3.47
C ALA A 80 -2.21 -4.83 3.91
N GLY A 81 -2.93 -5.68 3.17
CA GLY A 81 -3.41 -6.97 3.64
C GLY A 81 -2.44 -8.14 3.53
N LEU A 82 -1.23 -7.97 2.97
CA LEU A 82 -0.31 -9.12 2.87
C LEU A 82 0.32 -9.51 4.21
N TYR A 83 0.50 -8.55 5.12
CA TYR A 83 1.20 -8.77 6.41
C TYR A 83 0.28 -8.78 7.64
N GLN A 84 -1.01 -8.47 7.46
CA GLN A 84 -2.01 -8.48 8.52
C GLN A 84 -2.53 -9.85 8.98
N PRO A 85 -2.52 -10.92 8.15
CA PRO A 85 -2.93 -12.25 8.62
C PRO A 85 -1.95 -12.90 9.60
N GLU A 86 -0.70 -12.40 9.66
CA GLU A 86 0.38 -12.96 10.49
C GLU A 86 0.48 -12.32 11.89
N ILE A 87 -0.42 -11.37 12.20
CA ILE A 87 -0.57 -10.79 13.54
C ILE A 87 -1.52 -11.66 14.36
#